data_AF-A0A9N7N3G1-F1
#
_entry.id   AF-A0A9N7N3G1-F1
#
_cell.length_a   1.000
_cell.length_b   1.000
_cell.length_c   1.000
_cell.angle_alpha   90.00
_cell.angle_beta   90.00
_cell.angle_gamma   90.00
#
_symmetry.space_group_name_H-M   'P 1'
#
loop_
_entity.id
_entity.type
_entity.pdbx_description
1 polymer ?
#
loop_
_entity_poly.entity_id
_entity_poly.type
_entity_poly.pdbx_seq_one_letter_code
_entity_poly.pdbx_strand_id
1 'polypeptide(L)'
;MEIHRDRGSKKLWLSQKGYVEKVLQRFGMNEAKPVSTPLENHFKLSVDQCPKSDKETQDMVEIPYASAVGCLMYAMVCTRPDLAHVVGQVCKYMSRSGKQHWEAVK
;
A
#
# COMPACT_ATOMS: atom_id res chain seq x y z
N MET A 1 1.42 12.02 -12.20
CA MET A 1 2.77 11.62 -12.64
C MET A 1 3.49 12.87 -13.09
N GLU A 2 4.68 13.11 -12.56
CA GLU A 2 5.54 14.22 -12.91
C GLU A 2 6.76 13.66 -13.65
N ILE A 3 7.12 14.27 -14.78
CA ILE A 3 8.24 13.83 -15.60
C ILE A 3 9.21 15.00 -15.71
N HIS A 4 10.41 14.82 -15.19
CA HIS A 4 11.50 15.78 -15.33
C HIS A 4 12.46 15.25 -16.39
N ARG A 5 12.77 16.07 -17.39
CA ARG A 5 13.63 15.67 -18.50
C ARG A 5 14.72 16.71 -18.72
N ASP A 6 15.96 16.27 -18.63
CA ASP A 6 17.13 17.05 -19.04
C ASP A 6 17.62 16.51 -20.38
N ARG A 7 17.40 17.30 -21.44
CA ARG A 7 17.81 16.91 -22.81
C ARG A 7 19.31 17.07 -23.04
N GLY A 8 19.97 18.00 -22.33
CA GLY A 8 21.41 18.24 -22.47
C GLY A 8 22.21 17.06 -21.91
N SER A 9 21.83 16.58 -20.73
CA SER A 9 22.44 15.40 -20.11
C SER A 9 21.81 14.07 -20.52
N LYS A 10 20.76 14.09 -21.36
CA LYS A 10 19.97 12.91 -21.79
C LYS A 10 19.40 12.09 -20.63
N LYS A 11 19.01 12.76 -19.55
CA LYS A 11 18.44 12.15 -18.34
C LYS A 11 16.94 12.38 -18.24
N LEU A 12 16.26 11.44 -17.57
CA LEU A 12 14.84 11.48 -17.30
C LEU A 12 14.57 10.96 -15.89
N TRP A 13 13.71 11.65 -15.16
CA TRP A 13 13.25 11.27 -13.83
C TRP A 13 11.73 11.24 -13.80
N LEU A 14 11.18 10.29 -13.04
CA LEU A 14 9.75 10.12 -12.83
C LEU A 14 9.45 10.34 -11.34
N SER A 15 8.44 11.16 -11.06
CA SER A 15 7.95 11.41 -9.71
C SER A 15 6.45 11.13 -9.61
N GLN A 16 6.06 10.47 -8.53
CA GLN A 16 4.66 10.27 -8.13
C GLN A 16 4.34 11.00 -6.81
N LYS A 17 5.12 12.01 -6.43
CA LYS A 17 4.93 12.72 -5.15
C LYS A 17 3.48 13.13 -4.91
N GLY A 18 2.88 13.89 -5.82
CA GLY A 18 1.49 14.33 -5.68
C GLY A 18 0.45 13.20 -5.73
N TYR A 19 0.78 12.02 -6.27
CA TYR A 19 -0.09 10.85 -6.19
C TYR A 19 -0.03 10.22 -4.79
N VAL A 20 1.19 10.01 -4.27
CA VAL A 20 1.40 9.44 -2.93
C VAL A 20 0.75 10.32 -1.86
N GLU A 21 0.89 11.64 -1.94
CA GLU A 21 0.24 12.58 -1.01
C GLU A 21 -1.29 12.44 -1.01
N LYS A 22 -1.92 12.32 -2.19
CA LYS A 22 -3.37 12.08 -2.31
C LYS A 22 -3.80 10.74 -1.73
N VAL A 23 -2.99 9.69 -1.93
CA VAL A 23 -3.25 8.37 -1.35
C VAL A 23 -3.17 8.42 0.17
N LEU A 24 -2.14 9.04 0.73
CA LEU A 24 -1.99 9.21 2.18
C LEU A 24 -3.18 9.98 2.76
N GLN A 25 -3.59 11.08 2.14
CA GLN A 25 -4.76 11.84 2.58
C GLN A 25 -6.04 11.00 2.52
N ARG A 26 -6.25 10.25 1.43
CA ARG A 26 -7.44 9.42 1.23
C ARG A 26 -7.62 8.36 2.32
N PHE A 27 -6.54 7.79 2.85
CA PHE A 27 -6.58 6.74 3.87
C PHE A 27 -6.29 7.25 5.29
N GLY A 28 -6.23 8.57 5.50
CA GLY A 28 -6.01 9.20 6.81
C GLY A 28 -4.60 9.01 7.35
N MET A 29 -3.60 9.05 6.46
CA MET A 29 -2.19 8.79 6.73
C MET A 29 -1.28 10.00 6.45
N ASN A 30 -1.85 11.19 6.36
CA ASN A 30 -1.11 12.44 6.11
C ASN A 30 -0.07 12.77 7.20
N GLU A 31 -0.23 12.25 8.42
CA GLU A 31 0.71 12.44 9.53
C GLU A 31 1.54 11.17 9.82
N ALA A 32 1.50 10.18 8.94
CA ALA A 32 2.27 8.96 9.12
C ALA A 32 3.78 9.23 9.10
N LYS A 33 4.51 8.58 10.00
CA LYS A 33 5.97 8.70 10.06
C LYS A 33 6.60 7.94 8.89
N PRO A 34 7.53 8.55 8.15
CA PRO A 34 8.23 7.84 7.08
C PRO A 34 9.09 6.73 7.66
N VAL A 35 9.02 5.55 7.06
CA VAL A 35 9.85 4.38 7.38
C VAL A 35 10.71 4.02 6.18
N SER A 36 11.97 3.65 6.42
CA SER A 36 12.89 3.22 5.35
C SER A 36 12.58 1.82 4.86
N THR A 37 11.95 1.00 5.71
CA THR A 37 11.70 -0.41 5.44
C THR A 37 10.18 -0.62 5.40
N PRO A 38 9.59 -0.91 4.22
CA PRO A 38 8.15 -1.06 4.06
C PRO A 38 7.51 -2.19 4.86
N LEU A 39 8.29 -3.20 5.28
CA LEU A 39 7.83 -4.32 6.10
C LEU A 39 9.00 -4.94 6.86
N GLU A 40 8.81 -5.26 8.14
CA GLU A 40 9.84 -5.94 8.93
C GLU A 40 10.10 -7.38 8.44
N ASN A 41 11.35 -7.84 8.50
CA ASN A 41 11.79 -9.14 7.97
C ASN A 41 11.05 -10.36 8.54
N HIS A 42 10.47 -10.25 9.74
CA HIS A 42 9.76 -11.34 10.41
C HIS A 42 8.23 -11.19 10.35
N PHE A 43 7.73 -10.13 9.71
CA PHE A 43 6.31 -9.89 9.60
C PHE A 43 5.68 -10.84 8.57
N LYS A 44 4.83 -11.75 9.05
CA LYS A 44 4.10 -12.70 8.22
C LYS A 44 2.61 -12.52 8.43
N LEU A 45 1.91 -12.24 7.34
CA LEU A 45 0.46 -12.32 7.29
C LEU A 45 0.03 -13.78 7.11
N SER A 46 -1.10 -14.16 7.71
CA SER A 46 -1.62 -15.53 7.62
C SER A 46 -3.14 -15.55 7.47
N VAL A 47 -3.64 -16.67 6.94
CA VAL A 47 -5.10 -16.90 6.80
C VAL A 47 -5.79 -16.95 8.17
N ASP A 48 -5.06 -17.25 9.25
CA ASP A 48 -5.62 -17.25 10.60
C ASP A 48 -5.99 -15.85 11.10
N GLN A 49 -5.50 -14.80 10.42
CA GLN A 49 -5.81 -13.40 10.70
C GLN A 49 -7.01 -12.89 9.89
N CYS A 50 -7.59 -13.74 9.03
CA CYS A 50 -8.86 -13.46 8.37
C CYS A 50 -10.01 -13.47 9.40
N PRO A 51 -11.08 -12.70 9.18
CA PRO A 51 -12.29 -12.74 10.01
C PRO A 51 -12.82 -14.16 10.17
N LYS A 52 -13.08 -14.60 11.40
CA LYS A 52 -13.60 -15.93 11.75
C LYS A 52 -15.07 -15.87 12.19
N SER A 53 -15.57 -14.69 12.52
CA SER A 53 -16.97 -14.46 12.91
C SER A 53 -17.67 -13.46 11.98
N ASP A 54 -19.01 -13.50 11.98
CA ASP A 54 -19.83 -12.52 11.25
C ASP A 54 -19.58 -11.10 11.74
N LYS A 55 -19.35 -10.93 13.06
CA LYS A 55 -19.01 -9.65 13.66
C LYS A 55 -17.70 -9.09 13.11
N GLU A 56 -16.64 -9.91 13.07
CA GLU A 56 -15.35 -9.49 12.50
C GLU A 56 -15.47 -9.21 10.99
N THR A 57 -16.34 -9.94 10.29
CA THR A 57 -16.59 -9.71 8.87
C THR A 57 -17.29 -8.36 8.66
N GLN A 58 -18.32 -8.07 9.47
CA GLN A 58 -19.03 -6.77 9.46
C GLN A 58 -18.08 -5.60 9.75
N ASP A 59 -17.18 -5.74 10.73
CA ASP A 59 -16.16 -4.73 11.05
C ASP A 59 -15.25 -4.39 9.84
N MET A 60 -15.08 -5.34 8.91
CA MET A 60 -14.21 -5.16 7.74
C MET A 60 -14.97 -4.69 6.49
N VAL A 61 -16.30 -4.70 6.46
CA VAL A 61 -17.10 -4.37 5.27
C VAL A 61 -16.83 -2.95 4.75
N GLU A 62 -16.69 -1.98 5.67
CA GLU A 62 -16.45 -0.58 5.30
C GLU A 62 -14.98 -0.25 5.06
N ILE A 63 -14.06 -1.18 5.35
CA ILE A 63 -12.63 -0.96 5.21
C ILE A 63 -12.24 -1.09 3.72
N PRO A 64 -11.69 -0.04 3.09
CA PRO A 64 -11.39 -0.02 1.66
C PRO A 64 -10.08 -0.74 1.32
N TYR A 65 -9.91 -1.97 1.80
CA TYR A 65 -8.66 -2.74 1.70
C TYR A 65 -8.17 -2.89 0.26
N ALA A 66 -9.03 -3.39 -0.64
CA ALA A 66 -8.68 -3.60 -2.04
C ALA A 66 -8.32 -2.28 -2.75
N SER A 67 -8.99 -1.18 -2.38
CA SER A 67 -8.68 0.14 -2.93
C SER A 67 -7.30 0.63 -2.48
N ALA A 68 -6.94 0.42 -1.21
CA ALA A 68 -5.63 0.82 -0.70
C ALA A 68 -4.51 0.00 -1.34
N VAL A 69 -4.67 -1.32 -1.41
CA VAL A 69 -3.71 -2.20 -2.09
C VAL A 69 -3.57 -1.83 -3.57
N GLY A 70 -4.66 -1.51 -4.27
CA GLY A 70 -4.60 -1.03 -5.64
C GLY A 70 -3.81 0.28 -5.81
N CYS A 71 -3.92 1.21 -4.85
CA CYS A 71 -3.10 2.41 -4.85
C CYS A 71 -1.61 2.11 -4.65
N LEU A 72 -1.27 1.19 -3.73
CA LEU A 72 0.10 0.75 -3.52
C LEU A 72 0.67 0.02 -4.75
N MET A 73 -0.13 -0.81 -5.42
CA MET A 73 0.25 -1.46 -6.68
C MET A 73 0.60 -0.44 -7.77
N TYR A 74 -0.17 0.64 -7.90
CA TYR A 74 0.14 1.68 -8.87
C TYR A 74 1.44 2.44 -8.55
N ALA A 75 1.68 2.75 -7.28
CA ALA A 75 2.95 3.35 -6.86
C ALA A 75 4.13 2.40 -7.16
N MET A 76 3.95 1.11 -6.84
CA MET A 76 4.93 0.05 -7.06
C MET A 76 5.36 -0.08 -8.51
N VAL A 77 4.39 -0.18 -9.43
CA VAL A 77 4.66 -0.38 -10.86
C VAL A 77 5.38 0.81 -11.49
N CYS A 78 5.11 2.02 -11.03
CA CYS A 78 5.59 3.21 -11.72
C CYS A 78 6.91 3.78 -11.16
N THR A 79 7.02 3.95 -9.83
CA THR A 79 8.16 4.66 -9.23
C THR A 79 8.71 4.07 -7.93
N ARG A 80 8.01 3.12 -7.30
CA ARG A 80 8.35 2.53 -6.01
C ARG A 80 8.47 0.99 -6.05
N PRO A 81 9.36 0.42 -6.89
CA PRO A 81 9.51 -1.03 -7.02
C PRO A 81 9.91 -1.71 -5.71
N ASP A 82 10.47 -0.97 -4.74
CA ASP A 82 10.76 -1.44 -3.39
C ASP A 82 9.52 -1.92 -2.61
N LEU A 83 8.31 -1.48 -2.99
CA LEU A 83 7.05 -1.93 -2.40
C LEU A 83 6.63 -3.34 -2.86
N ALA A 84 7.30 -3.92 -3.87
CA ALA A 84 6.85 -5.14 -4.53
C ALA A 84 6.67 -6.32 -3.58
N HIS A 85 7.59 -6.48 -2.62
CA HIS A 85 7.49 -7.55 -1.64
C HIS A 85 6.22 -7.40 -0.78
N VAL A 86 5.99 -6.20 -0.24
CA VAL A 86 4.88 -5.92 0.69
C VAL A 86 3.54 -6.04 0.00
N VAL A 87 3.42 -5.43 -1.18
CA VAL A 87 2.24 -5.53 -2.05
C VAL A 87 1.93 -6.98 -2.35
N GLY A 88 2.94 -7.80 -2.67
CA GLY A 88 2.78 -9.24 -2.88
C GLY A 88 2.23 -10.00 -1.67
N GLN A 89 2.54 -9.58 -0.44
CA GLN A 89 1.98 -10.21 0.77
C GLN A 89 0.53 -9.80 1.00
N VAL A 90 0.20 -8.51 0.90
CA VAL A 90 -1.15 -7.99 1.18
C VAL A 90 -2.16 -8.36 0.09
N CYS A 91 -1.74 -8.48 -1.18
CA CYS A 91 -2.61 -8.89 -2.28
C CYS A 91 -3.29 -10.26 -2.06
N LYS A 92 -2.68 -11.15 -1.26
CA LYS A 92 -3.22 -12.49 -0.97
C LYS A 92 -4.55 -12.45 -0.22
N TYR A 93 -4.86 -11.35 0.45
CA TYR A 93 -6.02 -11.21 1.34
C TYR A 93 -7.09 -10.25 0.79
N MET A 94 -7.05 -9.90 -0.50
CA MET A 94 -7.99 -8.98 -1.13
C MET A 94 -9.47 -9.36 -0.97
N SER A 95 -9.78 -10.66 -0.96
CA SER A 95 -11.15 -11.18 -0.85
C SER A 95 -11.64 -11.32 0.59
N ARG A 96 -10.73 -11.51 1.55
CA ARG A 96 -11.04 -11.77 2.96
C ARG A 96 -9.96 -11.17 3.85
N SER A 97 -9.90 -9.84 3.90
CA SER A 97 -8.99 -9.13 4.78
C SER A 97 -9.52 -9.07 6.22
N GLY A 98 -8.61 -8.94 7.17
CA GLY A 98 -8.90 -8.79 8.60
C GLY A 98 -8.18 -7.56 9.15
N LYS A 99 -8.40 -7.22 10.42
CA LYS A 99 -7.85 -5.98 11.02
C LYS A 99 -6.32 -5.94 10.93
N GLN A 100 -5.66 -7.05 11.22
CA GLN A 100 -4.19 -7.16 11.11
C GLN A 100 -3.69 -7.02 9.67
N HIS A 101 -4.46 -7.50 8.69
CA HIS A 101 -4.15 -7.28 7.28
C HIS A 101 -4.24 -5.79 6.93
N TRP A 102 -5.25 -5.09 7.45
CA TRP A 102 -5.44 -3.66 7.23
C TRP A 102 -4.36 -2.81 7.88
N GLU A 103 -3.97 -3.13 9.10
CA GLU A 103 -2.85 -2.51 9.80
C GLU A 103 -1.54 -2.67 9.01
N ALA A 104 -1.31 -3.81 8.36
CA ALA A 104 -0.14 -4.00 7.51
C ALA A 104 -0.12 -3.13 6.23
N VAL A 105 -1.28 -2.64 5.79
CA VAL A 105 -1.41 -1.77 4.60
C VAL A 105 -1.23 -0.28 4.98
N LYS A 106 -1.50 0.07 6.23
CA LYS A 106 -1.35 1.42 6.77
C LYS A 106 0.02 1.60 7.42
#